data_AF-A0A960KB92-F1
#
_entry.id   AF-A0A960KB92-F1
#
_cell.length_a   1.000
_cell.length_b   1.000
_cell.length_c   1.000
_cell.angle_alpha   90.00
_cell.angle_beta   90.00
_cell.angle_gamma   90.00
#
_symmetry.space_group_name_H-M   'P 1'
#
loop_
_entity.id
_entity.type
_entity.pdbx_description
1 polymer ?
#
loop_
_entity_poly.entity_id
_entity_poly.type
_entity_poly.pdbx_seq_one_letter_code
_entity_poly.pdbx_strand_id
1 'polypeptide(L)' 'MTMLDERKASILRAVVEEYIQTAQPVGSGHVAKAPGIDVSSATVRNEMAALEGDGYLTQPHTSAGR' A
#
# COMPACT_ATOMS: atom_id res chain seq x y z
N MET A 1 -1.86 -9.16 18.29
CA MET A 1 -0.90 -9.03 17.17
C MET A 1 -1.67 -9.24 15.90
N THR A 2 -2.00 -8.18 15.17
CA THR A 2 -2.69 -8.28 13.87
C THR A 2 -1.75 -8.95 12.89
N MET A 3 -2.08 -10.17 12.48
CA MET A 3 -1.28 -10.93 11.52
C MET A 3 -1.42 -10.29 10.14
N LEU A 4 -0.29 -10.13 9.46
CA LEU A 4 -0.23 -9.69 8.07
C LEU A 4 -0.79 -10.82 7.19
N ASP A 5 -2.00 -10.66 6.67
CA ASP A 5 -2.53 -11.60 5.69
C ASP A 5 -1.79 -11.49 4.36
N GLU A 6 -1.96 -12.50 3.50
CA GLU A 6 -1.25 -12.61 2.24
C GLU A 6 -1.47 -11.41 1.30
N ARG A 7 -2.67 -10.82 1.33
CA ARG A 7 -2.99 -9.65 0.51
C ARG A 7 -2.28 -8.41 1.04
N LYS A 8 -2.38 -8.14 2.35
CA LYS A 8 -1.68 -7.04 3.00
C LYS A 8 -0.17 -7.16 2.80
N ALA A 9 0.38 -8.37 2.89
CA ALA A 9 1.79 -8.62 2.63
C ALA A 9 2.18 -8.29 1.17
N SER A 10 1.35 -8.70 0.21
CA SER A 10 1.56 -8.40 -1.21
C SER A 10 1.48 -6.91 -1.51
N ILE A 11 0.50 -6.21 -0.93
CA ILE A 11 0.34 -4.75 -1.05
C ILE A 11 1.53 -4.02 -0.43
N LEU A 12 1.93 -4.40 0.79
CA LEU A 12 3.08 -3.81 1.48
C LEU A 12 4.35 -3.98 0.65
N ARG A 13 4.57 -5.18 0.11
CA ARG A 13 5.71 -5.47 -0.76
C ARG A 13 5.72 -4.58 -2.01
N ALA A 14 4.59 -4.48 -2.71
CA ALA A 14 4.48 -3.65 -3.90
C ALA A 14 4.76 -2.16 -3.61
N VAL A 15 4.25 -1.65 -2.47
CA VAL A 15 4.54 -0.28 -2.02
C VAL A 15 6.04 -0.07 -1.76
N VAL A 16 6.68 -1.01 -1.06
CA VAL A 16 8.11 -0.91 -0.72
C VAL A 16 8.97 -0.97 -1.97
N GLU A 17 8.70 -1.90 -2.89
CA GLU A 17 9.45 -2.04 -4.15
C GLU A 17 9.35 -0.76 -4.99
N GLU A 18 8.14 -0.20 -5.15
CA GLU A 18 7.93 1.03 -5.89
C GLU A 18 8.62 2.24 -5.23
N TYR A 19 8.53 2.35 -3.90
CA TYR A 19 9.18 3.43 -3.17
C TYR A 19 10.71 3.36 -3.30
N ILE A 20 11.30 2.17 -3.23
CA ILE A 20 12.75 1.99 -3.42
C ILE A 20 13.18 2.40 -4.83
N GLN A 21 12.37 2.10 -5.85
CA GLN A 21 12.69 2.42 -7.23
C GLN A 21 12.56 3.91 -7.55
N THR A 22 11.55 4.58 -6.99
CA THR A 22 11.20 5.96 -7.38
C THR A 22 11.60 7.02 -6.36
N ALA A 23 11.82 6.62 -5.10
CA ALA A 23 11.92 7.51 -3.95
C ALA A 23 10.70 8.47 -3.80
N GLN A 24 9.54 8.09 -4.35
CA GLN A 24 8.32 8.89 -4.34
C GLN A 24 7.20 8.21 -3.55
N PRO A 25 6.28 8.97 -2.92
CA PRO A 25 5.08 8.42 -2.30
C PRO A 25 4.28 7.57 -3.29
N VAL A 26 3.83 6.40 -2.84
CA VAL A 26 3.15 5.41 -3.69
C VAL A 26 1.65 5.45 -3.40
N GLY A 27 0.85 5.73 -4.42
CA GLY A 27 -0.62 5.76 -4.31
C GLY A 27 -1.27 4.41 -4.62
N SER A 28 -2.48 4.17 -4.11
CA SER A 28 -3.21 2.90 -4.28
C SER A 28 -3.48 2.56 -5.74
N GLY A 29 -3.67 3.57 -6.59
CA GLY A 29 -3.90 3.38 -8.03
C GLY A 29 -2.70 2.82 -8.79
N HIS A 30 -1.48 3.06 -8.28
CA HIS A 30 -0.26 2.48 -8.85
C HIS A 30 -0.09 1.03 -8.38
N VAL A 31 -0.27 0.80 -7.07
CA VAL A 31 -0.19 -0.54 -6.47
C VAL A 31 -1.25 -1.49 -7.04
N ALA A 32 -2.45 -1.01 -7.34
CA ALA A 32 -3.50 -1.82 -7.97
C ALA A 32 -3.17 -2.26 -9.41
N LYS A 33 -2.12 -1.72 -10.02
CA LYS A 33 -1.59 -2.16 -11.33
C LYS A 33 -0.40 -3.09 -11.19
N ALA A 34 0.11 -3.31 -9.97
CA ALA A 34 1.24 -4.18 -9.73
C ALA A 34 0.86 -5.64 -10.02
N PRO A 35 1.79 -6.45 -10.58
CA PRO A 35 1.54 -7.87 -10.81
C PRO A 35 1.15 -8.61 -9.53
N GLY A 36 0.10 -9.43 -9.59
CA GLY A 36 -0.39 -10.20 -8.44
C GLY A 36 -1.33 -9.45 -7.49
N ILE A 37 -1.68 -8.19 -7.80
CA ILE A 37 -2.70 -7.44 -7.08
C ILE A 37 -4.00 -7.43 -7.89
N ASP A 38 -4.87 -8.41 -7.62
CA ASP A 38 -6.15 -8.57 -8.33
C ASP A 38 -7.33 -7.94 -7.58
N VAL A 39 -7.14 -6.70 -7.11
CA VAL A 39 -8.18 -5.95 -6.38
C VAL A 39 -8.25 -4.50 -6.83
N SER A 40 -9.39 -3.86 -6.61
CA SER A 40 -9.59 -2.46 -7.00
C SER A 40 -8.66 -1.51 -6.23
N SER A 41 -8.34 -0.36 -6.83
CA SER A 41 -7.61 0.72 -6.14
C SER A 41 -8.27 1.15 -4.83
N ALA A 42 -9.61 1.13 -4.76
CA ALA A 42 -10.34 1.42 -3.52
C ALA A 42 -10.07 0.38 -2.43
N THR A 43 -10.00 -0.90 -2.79
CA THR A 43 -9.62 -1.98 -1.88
C THR A 43 -8.18 -1.79 -1.40
N VAL A 44 -7.24 -1.53 -2.31
CA VAL A 44 -5.84 -1.29 -1.97
C VAL A 44 -5.69 -0.12 -1.01
N ARG A 45 -6.39 0.99 -1.25
CA ARG A 45 -6.41 2.16 -0.35
C ARG A 45 -6.87 1.81 1.06
N ASN A 46 -7.85 0.91 1.20
CA ASN A 46 -8.33 0.47 2.51
C ASN A 46 -7.27 -0.40 3.22
N GLU A 47 -6.63 -1.31 2.49
CA GLU A 47 -5.56 -2.16 3.04
C GLU A 47 -4.33 -1.33 3.42
N MET A 48 -3.93 -0.35 2.61
CA MET A 48 -2.85 0.58 2.95
C MET A 48 -3.17 1.42 4.20
N ALA A 49 -4.43 1.82 4.39
CA ALA A 49 -4.85 2.50 5.62
C ALA A 49 -4.82 1.56 6.84
N ALA A 50 -5.14 0.28 6.66
CA ALA A 50 -4.99 -0.71 7.72
C ALA A 50 -3.51 -0.94 8.06
N LEU A 51 -2.64 -1.04 7.05
CA LEU A 51 -1.19 -1.16 7.22
C LEU A 51 -0.59 0.06 7.93
N GLU A 52 -1.11 1.26 7.67
CA GLU A 52 -0.74 2.48 8.41
C GLU A 52 -1.19 2.41 9.88
N GLY A 53 -2.43 1.99 10.14
CA GLY A 53 -2.91 1.78 11.51
C GLY A 53 -2.13 0.70 12.28
N ASP A 54 -1.63 -0.31 11.57
CA ASP A 54 -0.76 -1.37 12.10
C ASP A 54 0.72 -0.92 12.22
N GLY A 55 1.09 0.27 11.71
CA GLY A 55 2.44 0.86 11.83
C GLY A 55 3.45 0.43 10.75
N TYR A 56 3.01 -0.27 9.70
CA TYR A 56 3.88 -0.70 8.59
C TYR A 56 4.12 0.40 7.55
N LEU A 57 3.14 1.28 7.36
CA LEU A 57 3.21 2.42 6.44
C LEU A 57 2.98 3.72 7.21
N THR A 58 3.41 4.83 6.61
CA THR A 58 3.06 6.17 7.08
C THR A 58 2.75 7.05 5.89
N GLN A 59 1.66 7.81 5.99
CA GLN A 59 1.39 8.89 5.05
C GLN A 59 1.88 10.22 5.63
N PRO A 60 2.87 10.90 5.02
CA PRO A 60 3.40 12.16 5.57
C PRO A 60 2.36 13.30 5.59
N HIS A 61 1.38 13.26 4.67
CA HIS A 61 0.27 14.22 4.63
C HIS A 61 -1.04 13.54 4.24
N THR A 62 -2.14 13.88 4.92
CA THR A 62 -3.50 13.44 4.60
C THR A 62 -3.95 13.78 3.16
N SER A 63 -3.31 14.77 2.53
CA SER A 63 -3.60 15.24 1.18
C SER A 63 -2.70 14.67 0.08
N ALA A 64 -1.72 13.82 0.39
CA ALA A 64 -0.75 13.31 -0.61
C ALA A 64 -1.34 12.27 -1.59
N GLY A 65 -2.67 12.16 -1.66
CA GLY A 65 -3.35 11.11 -2.41
C GLY A 65 -3.37 9.81 -1.60
N ARG A 66 -4.55 9.21 -1.55
CA ARG A 66 -4.69 7.81 -1.16
C ARG A 66 -4.76 6.98 -2.42
#